data_AF-A0A158PCW3-F1
#
_entry.id   AF-A0A158PCW3-F1
#
_cell.length_a   1.000
_cell.length_b   1.000
_cell.length_c   1.000
_cell.angle_alpha   90.00
_cell.angle_beta   90.00
_cell.angle_gamma   90.00
#
_symmetry.space_group_name_H-M   'P 1'
#
loop_
_entity.id
_entity.type
_entity.pdbx_description
1 polymer ?
#
loop_
_entity_poly.entity_id
_entity_poly.type
_entity_poly.pdbx_seq_one_letter_code
_entity_poly.pdbx_strand_id
1 'polypeptide(L)'
;LAQTLRINDTSVVGAVRWLPSKHHILFSGDNSGILARWDIRSNRGALSSTVIKKGTGIRGMRLTSDGKHLVVVLCSGAVILYDAVTMELLAKYESRNLRKLSEKMLHALGQFAICDEGTSIRVALPTGDDIDWIRFSKVPGFRQEPRVIFCSTFSGHLSHVNACVYRIGSQQLYTAGSDRNVLCWAPESERHRLQLETETVKQSVLMNDWSDDD
;
A
#
# COMPACT_ATOMS: atom_id res chain seq x y z
N LEU A 1 -16.13 -24.88 11.09
CA LEU A 1 -16.56 -24.04 12.23
C LEU A 1 -16.12 -22.60 11.92
N ALA A 2 -17.01 -21.61 12.01
CA ALA A 2 -16.67 -20.20 11.77
C ALA A 2 -16.67 -19.42 13.08
N GLN A 3 -15.65 -18.60 13.32
CA GLN A 3 -15.53 -17.72 14.48
C GLN A 3 -15.74 -16.27 14.04
N THR A 4 -16.61 -15.54 14.75
CA THR A 4 -16.94 -14.15 14.45
C THR A 4 -16.19 -13.21 15.39
N LEU A 5 -15.47 -12.23 14.83
CA LEU A 5 -14.81 -11.16 15.58
C LEU A 5 -15.65 -9.87 15.45
N ARG A 6 -16.05 -9.24 16.56
CA ARG A 6 -16.95 -8.07 16.56
C ARG A 6 -16.39 -6.92 17.39
N ILE A 7 -16.48 -5.70 16.85
CA ILE A 7 -16.17 -4.44 17.54
C ILE A 7 -17.39 -3.53 17.59
N ASN A 8 -18.05 -3.35 16.45
CA ASN A 8 -19.31 -2.64 16.30
C ASN A 8 -20.17 -3.40 15.27
N ASP A 9 -21.49 -3.25 15.38
CA ASP A 9 -22.43 -3.91 14.48
C ASP A 9 -22.90 -2.99 13.33
N THR A 10 -22.38 -1.77 13.23
CA THR A 10 -22.91 -0.74 12.34
C THR A 10 -21.98 -0.36 11.19
N SER A 11 -20.72 -0.79 11.22
CA SER A 11 -19.71 -0.37 10.24
C SER A 11 -19.21 -1.52 9.38
N VAL A 12 -19.00 -1.23 8.10
CA VAL A 12 -18.40 -2.17 7.16
C VAL A 12 -16.89 -2.20 7.36
N VAL A 13 -16.32 -3.40 7.50
CA VAL A 13 -14.87 -3.61 7.54
C VAL A 13 -14.31 -3.43 6.13
N GLY A 14 -13.50 -2.40 5.94
CA GLY A 14 -12.92 -2.05 4.63
C GLY A 14 -11.58 -2.71 4.36
N ALA A 15 -10.82 -3.06 5.40
CA ALA A 15 -9.50 -3.66 5.24
C ALA A 15 -9.16 -4.64 6.38
N VAL A 16 -8.44 -5.72 6.04
CA VAL A 16 -7.90 -6.68 6.99
C VAL A 16 -6.48 -7.10 6.60
N ARG A 17 -5.59 -7.25 7.59
CA ARG A 17 -4.21 -7.69 7.38
C ARG A 17 -3.67 -8.50 8.56
N TRP A 18 -3.02 -9.62 8.24
CA TRP A 18 -2.28 -10.42 9.21
C TRP A 18 -0.94 -9.78 9.55
N LEU A 19 -0.50 -9.92 10.80
CA LEU A 19 0.86 -9.59 11.20
C LEU A 19 1.83 -10.64 10.63
N PRO A 20 2.82 -10.27 9.79
CA PRO A 20 3.71 -11.24 9.16
C PRO A 20 4.50 -12.10 10.16
N SER A 21 4.89 -11.53 11.30
CA SER A 21 5.67 -12.23 12.33
C SER A 21 4.83 -13.11 13.28
N LYS A 22 3.52 -12.88 13.37
CA LYS A 22 2.62 -13.61 14.28
C LYS A 22 1.29 -13.91 13.60
N HIS A 23 1.14 -15.16 13.14
CA HIS A 23 -0.06 -15.63 12.43
C HIS A 23 -1.37 -15.58 13.23
N HIS A 24 -1.31 -15.39 14.54
CA HIS A 24 -2.50 -15.27 15.39
C HIS A 24 -2.97 -13.82 15.54
N ILE A 25 -2.18 -12.83 15.11
CA ILE A 25 -2.52 -11.42 15.23
C ILE A 25 -3.07 -10.89 13.92
N LEU A 26 -4.26 -10.30 13.99
CA LEU A 26 -4.96 -9.69 12.86
C LEU A 26 -5.21 -8.21 13.13
N PHE A 27 -5.10 -7.38 12.10
CA PHE A 27 -5.55 -6.00 12.09
C PHE A 27 -6.78 -5.85 11.19
N SER A 28 -7.75 -5.07 11.64
CA SER A 28 -8.93 -4.71 10.85
C SER A 28 -9.17 -3.20 10.89
N GLY A 29 -9.61 -2.62 9.78
CA GLY A 29 -10.02 -1.23 9.68
C GLY A 29 -11.44 -1.12 9.13
N ASP A 30 -12.27 -0.29 9.75
CA ASP A 30 -13.66 -0.08 9.34
C ASP A 30 -13.93 1.28 8.65
N ASN A 31 -15.14 1.44 8.13
CA ASN A 31 -15.60 2.67 7.50
C ASN A 31 -15.89 3.81 8.48
N SER A 32 -15.94 3.53 9.79
CA SER A 32 -16.09 4.53 10.84
C SER A 32 -14.75 5.13 11.28
N GLY A 33 -13.63 4.58 10.81
CA GLY A 33 -12.28 5.01 11.13
C GLY A 33 -11.67 4.30 12.35
N ILE A 34 -12.25 3.17 12.76
CA ILE A 34 -11.74 2.32 13.84
C ILE A 34 -10.71 1.36 13.27
N LEU A 35 -9.50 1.44 13.80
CA LEU A 35 -8.44 0.46 13.59
C LEU A 35 -8.38 -0.45 14.81
N ALA A 36 -8.44 -1.76 14.58
CA ALA A 36 -8.49 -2.76 15.64
C ALA A 36 -7.45 -3.85 15.45
N ARG A 37 -6.98 -4.38 16.58
CA ARG A 37 -6.03 -5.48 16.66
C ARG A 37 -6.65 -6.65 17.42
N TRP A 38 -6.46 -7.86 16.91
CA TRP A 38 -7.09 -9.08 17.41
C TRP A 38 -6.05 -10.16 17.67
N ASP A 39 -6.29 -11.02 18.67
CA ASP A 39 -5.69 -12.36 18.75
C ASP A 39 -6.79 -13.36 18.42
N ILE A 40 -6.68 -14.07 17.30
CA ILE A 40 -7.71 -15.01 16.85
C ILE A 40 -7.88 -16.22 17.77
N ARG A 41 -6.88 -16.53 18.61
CA ARG A 41 -6.96 -17.61 19.60
C ARG A 41 -7.71 -17.17 20.85
N SER A 42 -7.82 -15.86 21.06
CA SER A 42 -8.57 -15.31 22.16
C SER A 42 -10.06 -15.34 21.84
N ASN A 43 -10.86 -15.79 22.80
CA ASN A 43 -12.32 -15.63 22.75
C ASN A 43 -12.77 -14.22 23.18
N ARG A 44 -11.83 -13.37 23.59
CA ARG A 44 -12.10 -11.98 23.95
C ARG A 44 -12.28 -11.14 22.69
N GLY A 45 -12.90 -9.96 22.84
CA GLY A 45 -12.97 -8.95 21.79
C GLY A 45 -11.59 -8.45 21.36
N ALA A 46 -11.54 -7.37 20.57
CA ALA A 46 -10.28 -6.81 20.10
C ALA A 46 -9.30 -6.55 21.26
N LEU A 47 -8.03 -6.91 21.06
CA LEU A 47 -6.94 -6.67 22.02
C LEU A 47 -6.71 -5.17 22.25
N SER A 48 -6.91 -4.38 21.19
CA SER A 48 -6.80 -2.93 21.21
C SER A 48 -7.58 -2.36 20.03
N SER A 49 -8.18 -1.19 20.22
CA SER A 49 -8.87 -0.45 19.18
C SER A 49 -8.60 1.03 19.33
N THR A 50 -8.25 1.70 18.22
CA THR A 50 -7.99 3.13 18.17
C THR A 50 -8.89 3.76 17.12
N VAL A 51 -9.52 4.88 17.46
CA VAL A 51 -10.28 5.69 16.49
C VAL A 51 -9.32 6.70 15.87
N ILE A 52 -9.04 6.56 14.58
CA ILE A 52 -8.10 7.43 13.86
C ILE A 52 -8.69 8.83 13.68
N LYS A 53 -9.88 8.88 13.08
CA LYS A 53 -10.66 10.11 12.88
C LYS A 53 -12.11 9.71 12.59
N LYS A 54 -13.04 10.27 13.36
CA LYS A 54 -14.48 9.98 13.18
C LYS A 54 -14.94 10.46 11.80
N GLY A 55 -15.64 9.59 11.07
CA GLY A 55 -16.23 9.90 9.76
C GLY A 55 -15.31 9.74 8.56
N THR A 56 -14.05 9.30 8.76
CA THR A 56 -13.15 8.92 7.66
C THR A 56 -12.87 7.42 7.72
N GLY A 57 -13.41 6.67 6.76
CA GLY A 57 -13.25 5.23 6.70
C GLY A 57 -11.86 4.79 6.26
N ILE A 58 -11.41 3.65 6.79
CA ILE A 58 -10.16 3.00 6.37
C ILE A 58 -10.41 2.26 5.05
N ARG A 59 -9.58 2.50 4.04
CA ARG A 59 -9.69 1.88 2.70
C ARG A 59 -8.66 0.79 2.47
N GLY A 60 -7.48 0.96 3.04
CA GLY A 60 -6.41 -0.01 2.87
C GLY A 60 -5.46 0.00 4.06
N MET A 61 -4.81 -1.14 4.26
CA MET A 61 -3.77 -1.31 5.25
C MET A 61 -2.65 -2.19 4.69
N ARG A 62 -1.41 -1.91 5.09
CA ARG A 62 -0.23 -2.73 4.80
C ARG A 62 0.72 -2.70 5.99
N LEU A 63 1.29 -3.86 6.33
CA LEU A 63 2.32 -3.99 7.36
C LEU A 63 3.68 -4.11 6.71
N THR A 64 4.68 -3.50 7.34
CA THR A 64 6.09 -3.70 6.96
C THR A 64 6.50 -5.16 7.13
N SER A 65 7.58 -5.54 6.43
CA SER A 65 8.11 -6.90 6.47
C SER A 65 8.54 -7.30 7.89
N ASP A 66 9.06 -6.34 8.65
CA ASP A 66 9.43 -6.50 10.07
C ASP A 66 8.22 -6.61 11.02
N GLY A 67 7.01 -6.31 10.54
CA GLY A 67 5.76 -6.30 11.32
C GLY A 67 5.70 -5.23 12.42
N LYS A 68 6.64 -4.29 12.45
CA LYS A 68 6.70 -3.23 13.49
C LYS A 68 5.87 -2.01 13.13
N HIS A 69 5.65 -1.76 11.84
CA HIS A 69 4.96 -0.58 11.36
C HIS A 69 3.74 -0.96 10.52
N LEU A 70 2.67 -0.20 10.72
CA LEU A 70 1.42 -0.35 10.01
C LEU A 70 1.14 0.94 9.23
N VAL A 71 0.98 0.82 7.92
CA VAL A 71 0.54 1.90 7.04
C VAL A 71 -0.96 1.76 6.81
N VAL A 72 -1.70 2.82 7.07
CA VAL A 72 -3.16 2.91 6.90
C VAL A 72 -3.49 4.03 5.93
N VAL A 73 -4.37 3.75 4.97
CA VAL A 73 -4.87 4.74 4.02
C VAL A 73 -6.36 4.97 4.28
N LEU A 74 -6.73 6.24 4.45
CA LEU A 74 -8.11 6.65 4.69
C LEU A 74 -8.84 7.00 3.39
N CYS A 75 -10.17 7.07 3.45
CA CYS A 75 -11.02 7.51 2.34
C CYS A 75 -10.77 8.97 1.92
N SER A 76 -10.21 9.79 2.83
CA SER A 76 -9.74 11.14 2.52
C SER A 76 -8.39 11.14 1.80
N GLY A 77 -7.83 9.97 1.49
CA GLY A 77 -6.49 9.73 0.96
C GLY A 77 -5.34 10.20 1.85
N ALA A 78 -5.61 10.40 3.15
CA ALA A 78 -4.55 10.55 4.14
C ALA A 78 -3.85 9.21 4.36
N VAL A 79 -2.52 9.23 4.39
CA VAL A 79 -1.66 8.08 4.70
C VAL A 79 -1.13 8.26 6.10
N ILE A 80 -1.31 7.24 6.93
CA ILE A 80 -0.97 7.27 8.34
C ILE A 80 -0.04 6.12 8.67
N LEU A 81 1.04 6.43 9.36
CA LEU A 81 2.00 5.46 9.86
C LEU A 81 1.75 5.25 11.36
N TYR A 82 1.52 4.00 11.74
CA TYR A 82 1.34 3.55 13.11
C TYR A 82 2.49 2.61 13.53
N ASP A 83 2.79 2.62 14.81
CA ASP A 83 3.49 1.51 15.46
C ASP A 83 2.50 0.34 15.61
N ALA A 84 2.83 -0.83 15.08
CA ALA A 84 1.93 -1.99 15.08
C ALA A 84 1.82 -2.66 16.48
N VAL A 85 2.79 -2.42 17.36
CA VAL A 85 2.85 -2.98 18.71
C VAL A 85 2.14 -2.07 19.71
N THR A 86 2.42 -0.77 19.70
CA THR A 86 1.80 0.18 20.64
C THR A 86 0.49 0.76 20.12
N MET A 87 0.23 0.68 18.81
CA MET A 87 -0.90 1.34 18.13
C MET A 87 -0.83 2.87 18.20
N GLU A 88 0.36 3.43 18.39
CA GLU A 88 0.59 4.88 18.43
C GLU A 88 0.80 5.46 17.04
N LEU A 89 0.30 6.68 16.85
CA LEU A 89 0.47 7.46 15.63
C LEU A 89 1.92 7.94 15.53
N LEU A 90 2.63 7.51 14.49
CA LEU A 90 4.01 7.93 14.23
C LEU A 90 4.07 9.10 13.24
N ALA A 91 3.29 9.03 12.16
CA ALA A 91 3.33 10.01 11.09
C ALA A 91 1.98 10.12 10.39
N LYS A 92 1.69 11.30 9.84
CA LYS A 92 0.53 11.53 8.99
C LYS A 92 0.95 12.33 7.77
N TYR A 93 0.52 11.88 6.60
CA TYR A 93 0.64 12.58 5.35
C TYR A 93 -0.75 12.80 4.77
N GLU A 94 -1.04 14.03 4.34
CA GLU A 94 -2.26 14.38 3.63
C GLU A 94 -1.88 14.83 2.22
N SER A 95 -2.35 14.10 1.20
CA SER A 95 -2.06 14.46 -0.19
C SER A 95 -2.81 15.74 -0.57
N ARG A 96 -2.10 16.62 -1.29
CA ARG A 96 -2.60 17.94 -1.71
C ARG A 96 -3.52 17.88 -2.94
N ASN A 97 -3.42 16.80 -3.73
CA ASN A 97 -4.13 16.66 -5.01
C ASN A 97 -5.56 16.10 -4.88
N LEU A 98 -5.99 15.75 -3.66
CA LEU A 98 -7.25 15.05 -3.41
C LEU A 98 -8.49 15.96 -3.36
N ARG A 99 -8.40 17.21 -3.80
CA ARG A 99 -9.56 18.14 -3.85
C ARG A 99 -10.67 17.68 -4.80
N LYS A 100 -10.43 16.66 -5.64
CA LYS A 100 -11.41 16.03 -6.54
C LYS A 100 -11.49 14.52 -6.31
N LEU A 101 -11.97 14.11 -5.15
CA LEU A 101 -12.21 12.70 -4.85
C LEU A 101 -13.44 12.21 -5.64
N SER A 102 -13.22 11.40 -6.68
CA SER A 102 -14.27 10.63 -7.35
C SER A 102 -14.49 9.30 -6.62
N GLU A 103 -15.71 8.76 -6.64
CA GLU A 103 -16.00 7.42 -6.11
C GLU A 103 -15.06 6.34 -6.70
N LYS A 104 -14.68 6.50 -7.97
CA LYS A 104 -13.74 5.59 -8.66
C LYS A 104 -12.35 5.57 -8.00
N MET A 105 -11.90 6.71 -7.48
CA MET A 105 -10.60 6.86 -6.80
C MET A 105 -10.59 6.14 -5.44
N LEU A 106 -11.74 6.04 -4.77
CA LEU A 106 -11.83 5.41 -3.44
C LEU A 106 -11.43 3.93 -3.45
N HIS A 107 -11.71 3.21 -4.54
CA HIS A 107 -11.30 1.82 -4.68
C HIS A 107 -9.79 1.67 -4.86
N ALA A 108 -9.18 2.57 -5.65
CA ALA A 108 -7.75 2.58 -5.90
C ALA A 108 -6.93 2.81 -4.62
N LEU A 109 -7.42 3.67 -3.71
CA LEU A 109 -6.76 3.92 -2.42
C LEU A 109 -6.55 2.66 -1.57
N GLY A 110 -7.39 1.62 -1.75
CA GLY A 110 -7.22 0.34 -1.06
C GLY A 110 -6.11 -0.54 -1.66
N GLN A 111 -5.74 -0.31 -2.93
CA GLN A 111 -4.77 -1.09 -3.70
C GLN A 111 -3.41 -0.39 -3.79
N PHE A 112 -2.99 0.26 -2.72
CA PHE A 112 -1.67 0.86 -2.60
C PHE A 112 -0.59 -0.19 -2.30
N ALA A 113 0.65 0.17 -2.62
CA ALA A 113 1.84 -0.62 -2.33
C ALA A 113 2.74 0.06 -1.30
N ILE A 114 3.48 -0.76 -0.56
CA ILE A 114 4.56 -0.28 0.31
C ILE A 114 5.87 -0.94 -0.07
N CYS A 115 6.97 -0.22 0.16
CA CYS A 115 8.32 -0.71 0.11
C CYS A 115 8.97 -0.53 1.49
N ASP A 116 9.62 -1.57 1.98
CA ASP A 116 10.39 -1.54 3.21
C ASP A 116 11.88 -1.48 2.86
N GLU A 117 12.49 -0.31 3.03
CA GLU A 117 13.92 -0.07 2.74
C GLU A 117 14.79 -0.29 3.99
N GLY A 118 14.26 -0.90 5.05
CA GLY A 118 14.96 -1.08 6.31
C GLY A 118 14.87 0.14 7.22
N THR A 119 15.46 1.29 6.82
CA THR A 119 15.45 2.54 7.61
C THR A 119 14.27 3.45 7.29
N SER A 120 13.73 3.35 6.07
CA SER A 120 12.56 4.08 5.61
C SER A 120 11.50 3.15 5.04
N ILE A 121 10.27 3.64 5.00
CA ILE A 121 9.13 2.98 4.35
C ILE A 121 8.67 3.89 3.24
N ARG A 122 8.50 3.36 2.03
CA ARG A 122 7.85 4.10 0.94
C ARG A 122 6.45 3.60 0.70
N VAL A 123 5.58 4.51 0.28
CA VAL A 123 4.19 4.23 -0.03
C VAL A 123 3.90 4.77 -1.43
N ALA A 124 3.47 3.89 -2.33
CA ALA A 124 2.90 4.27 -3.62
C ALA A 124 1.39 4.37 -3.47
N LEU A 125 0.88 5.60 -3.40
CA LEU A 125 -0.53 5.89 -3.28
C LEU A 125 -1.08 6.34 -4.64
N PRO A 126 -2.04 5.62 -5.24
CA PRO A 126 -2.70 6.09 -6.45
C PRO A 126 -3.58 7.31 -6.13
N THR A 127 -3.33 8.44 -6.79
CA THR A 127 -3.96 9.74 -6.55
C THR A 127 -4.65 10.26 -7.81
N GLY A 128 -5.42 9.39 -8.48
CA GLY A 128 -6.05 9.71 -9.75
C GLY A 128 -5.27 9.08 -10.88
N ASP A 129 -4.87 9.86 -11.86
CA ASP A 129 -3.93 9.50 -12.94
C ASP A 129 -2.47 9.45 -12.47
N ASP A 130 -2.16 10.16 -11.39
CA ASP A 130 -0.84 10.17 -10.79
C ASP A 130 -0.69 9.17 -9.64
N ILE A 131 0.57 8.90 -9.26
CA ILE A 131 0.94 8.13 -8.07
C ILE A 131 1.80 8.98 -7.16
N ASP A 132 1.34 9.22 -5.93
CA ASP A 132 2.14 9.84 -4.89
C ASP A 132 3.12 8.80 -4.32
N TRP A 133 4.42 9.10 -4.39
CA TRP A 133 5.51 8.29 -3.87
C TRP A 133 6.06 8.94 -2.60
N ILE A 134 5.53 8.49 -1.47
CA ILE A 134 5.74 9.09 -0.15
C ILE A 134 6.80 8.30 0.62
N ARG A 135 7.79 8.97 1.21
CA ARG A 135 8.84 8.36 2.03
C ARG A 135 8.66 8.73 3.51
N PHE A 136 8.53 7.71 4.35
CA PHE A 136 8.51 7.82 5.80
C PHE A 136 9.84 7.33 6.42
N SER A 137 10.29 7.99 7.50
CA SER A 137 11.39 7.51 8.34
C SER A 137 10.87 6.58 9.43
N LYS A 138 11.48 5.40 9.60
CA LYS A 138 11.24 4.55 10.78
C LYS A 138 11.95 5.10 12.01
N VAL A 139 13.11 5.73 11.81
CA VAL A 139 13.89 6.33 12.90
C VAL A 139 13.22 7.65 13.32
N PRO A 140 13.02 7.91 14.62
CA PRO A 140 12.58 9.23 15.07
C PRO A 140 13.57 10.27 14.57
N GLY A 141 13.10 11.30 13.86
CA GLY A 141 13.97 12.40 13.44
C GLY A 141 14.63 13.05 14.67
N PHE A 142 15.86 13.51 14.51
CA PHE A 142 16.47 14.36 15.52
C PHE A 142 15.65 15.67 15.56
N ARG A 143 15.09 16.05 16.73
CA ARG A 143 14.30 17.29 16.95
C ARG A 143 12.95 17.43 16.22
N GLN A 144 11.95 16.61 16.57
CA GLN A 144 10.53 16.85 16.20
C GLN A 144 10.24 17.02 14.70
N GLU A 145 11.15 16.58 13.81
CA GLU A 145 10.87 16.63 12.38
C GLU A 145 9.75 15.65 12.02
N PRO A 146 8.84 16.04 11.11
CA PRO A 146 7.81 15.14 10.63
C PRO A 146 8.48 13.89 10.05
N ARG A 147 8.05 12.70 10.48
CA ARG A 147 8.55 11.43 9.94
C ARG A 147 8.28 11.27 8.43
N VAL A 148 7.56 12.19 7.80
CA VAL A 148 7.44 12.28 6.34
C VAL A 148 8.65 13.06 5.83
N ILE A 149 9.55 12.36 5.16
CA ILE A 149 10.83 12.93 4.73
C ILE A 149 10.69 13.57 3.34
N PHE A 150 9.92 12.93 2.46
CA PHE A 150 9.90 13.29 1.05
C PHE A 150 8.63 12.81 0.35
N CYS A 151 8.16 13.58 -0.63
CA CYS A 151 7.08 13.17 -1.53
C CYS A 151 7.47 13.53 -2.97
N SER A 152 7.50 12.53 -3.84
CA SER A 152 7.53 12.73 -5.30
C SER A 152 6.22 12.24 -5.90
N THR A 153 5.94 12.62 -7.14
CA THR A 153 4.78 12.15 -7.90
C THR A 153 5.28 11.45 -9.15
N PHE A 154 4.75 10.27 -9.45
CA PHE A 154 4.94 9.61 -10.73
C PHE A 154 3.71 9.87 -11.59
N SER A 155 3.93 10.56 -12.70
CA SER A 155 2.91 10.84 -13.71
C SER A 155 3.28 10.11 -14.99
N GLY A 156 2.28 9.50 -15.63
CA GLY A 156 2.51 8.74 -16.87
C GLY A 156 1.32 7.94 -17.35
N HIS A 157 0.39 7.56 -16.46
CA HIS A 157 -0.89 7.01 -16.91
C HIS A 157 -1.74 8.11 -17.56
N LEU A 158 -2.49 7.72 -18.59
CA LEU A 158 -3.40 8.62 -19.31
C LEU A 158 -4.81 8.65 -18.68
N SER A 159 -5.02 7.85 -17.65
CA SER A 159 -6.28 7.72 -16.92
C SER A 159 -6.00 7.21 -15.50
N HIS A 160 -7.05 7.03 -14.71
CA HIS A 160 -6.93 6.70 -13.29
C HIS A 160 -6.16 5.39 -13.04
N VAL A 161 -5.18 5.46 -12.14
CA VAL A 161 -4.46 4.32 -11.57
C VAL A 161 -5.38 3.57 -10.62
N ASN A 162 -5.53 2.27 -10.87
CA ASN A 162 -6.43 1.39 -10.14
C ASN A 162 -5.72 0.59 -9.06
N ALA A 163 -4.46 0.21 -9.30
CA ALA A 163 -3.69 -0.60 -8.36
C ALA A 163 -2.18 -0.37 -8.51
N CYS A 164 -1.49 -0.51 -7.39
CA CYS A 164 -0.04 -0.42 -7.29
C CYS A 164 0.50 -1.70 -6.62
N VAL A 165 1.56 -2.27 -7.17
CA VAL A 165 2.29 -3.41 -6.58
C VAL A 165 3.77 -3.13 -6.64
N TYR A 166 4.46 -3.27 -5.50
CA TYR A 166 5.90 -3.09 -5.42
C TYR A 166 6.61 -4.43 -5.30
N ARG A 167 7.63 -4.64 -6.13
CA ARG A 167 8.51 -5.81 -6.10
C ARG A 167 9.83 -5.42 -5.44
N ILE A 168 10.02 -5.89 -4.21
CA ILE A 168 11.19 -5.52 -3.40
C ILE A 168 12.53 -5.97 -4.01
N GLY A 169 12.62 -7.19 -4.54
CA GLY A 169 13.88 -7.77 -5.02
C GLY A 169 14.53 -7.01 -6.18
N SER A 170 13.72 -6.49 -7.11
CA SER A 170 14.18 -5.72 -8.28
C SER A 170 13.94 -4.21 -8.13
N GLN A 171 13.44 -3.76 -6.98
CA GLN A 171 13.07 -2.37 -6.71
C GLN A 171 12.13 -1.75 -7.75
N GLN A 172 11.18 -2.53 -8.25
CA GLN A 172 10.25 -2.13 -9.30
C GLN A 172 8.86 -1.87 -8.75
N LEU A 173 8.25 -0.77 -9.15
CA LEU A 173 6.83 -0.50 -8.92
C LEU A 173 6.07 -0.79 -10.21
N TYR A 174 5.01 -1.58 -10.12
CA TYR A 174 4.07 -1.80 -11.21
C TYR A 174 2.77 -1.09 -10.88
N THR A 175 2.24 -0.35 -11.84
CA THR A 175 0.96 0.36 -11.71
C THR A 175 0.04 0.02 -12.87
N ALA A 176 -1.21 -0.27 -12.55
CA ALA A 176 -2.24 -0.61 -13.54
C ALA A 176 -3.25 0.53 -13.62
N GLY A 177 -3.48 1.05 -14.83
CA GLY A 177 -4.38 2.17 -15.08
C GLY A 177 -5.63 1.77 -15.86
N SER A 178 -6.63 2.65 -15.79
CA SER A 178 -7.85 2.57 -16.61
C SER A 178 -7.59 2.89 -18.09
N ASP A 179 -6.38 3.36 -18.41
CA ASP A 179 -5.85 3.54 -19.75
C ASP A 179 -5.46 2.21 -20.44
N ARG A 180 -5.76 1.08 -19.80
CA ARG A 180 -5.44 -0.29 -20.24
C ARG A 180 -3.95 -0.61 -20.25
N ASN A 181 -3.14 0.24 -19.62
CA ASN A 181 -1.70 0.04 -19.55
C ASN A 181 -1.27 -0.42 -18.15
N VAL A 182 -0.20 -1.21 -18.12
CA VAL A 182 0.57 -1.48 -16.92
C VAL A 182 1.93 -0.83 -17.11
N LEU A 183 2.27 0.12 -16.24
CA LEU A 183 3.56 0.80 -16.26
C LEU A 183 4.51 0.16 -15.24
N CYS A 184 5.77 -0.01 -15.65
CA CYS A 184 6.86 -0.46 -14.78
C CYS A 184 7.78 0.72 -14.49
N TRP A 185 7.85 1.11 -13.21
CA TRP A 185 8.74 2.14 -12.72
C TRP A 185 9.96 1.45 -12.10
N ALA A 186 11.13 1.74 -12.66
CA ALA A 186 12.40 1.19 -12.23
C ALA A 186 13.45 2.31 -12.12
N PRO A 187 14.45 2.16 -11.23
CA PRO A 187 15.59 3.06 -11.21
C PRO A 187 16.36 2.99 -12.54
N GLU A 188 17.07 4.07 -12.88
CA GLU A 188 17.78 4.21 -14.16
C GLU A 188 18.76 3.04 -14.41
N SER A 189 19.42 2.56 -13.35
CA SER A 189 20.34 1.42 -13.41
C SER A 189 19.72 0.13 -13.94
N GLU A 190 18.42 -0.07 -13.73
CA GLU A 190 17.70 -1.29 -14.14
C GLU A 190 17.04 -1.16 -15.53
N ARG A 191 16.97 0.06 -16.10
CA ARG A 191 16.30 0.27 -17.40
C ARG A 191 16.99 -0.49 -18.54
N HIS A 192 18.33 -0.46 -18.56
CA HIS A 192 19.10 -1.13 -19.59
C HIS A 192 18.94 -2.66 -19.51
N ARG A 193 18.84 -3.22 -18.30
CA ARG A 193 18.61 -4.64 -18.08
C ARG A 193 17.23 -5.08 -18.59
N LEU A 194 16.20 -4.29 -18.29
CA LEU A 194 14.82 -4.55 -18.74
C LEU A 194 14.67 -4.47 -20.26
N GLN A 195 15.37 -3.54 -20.91
CA GLN A 195 15.38 -3.43 -22.37
C GLN A 195 16.01 -4.68 -23.01
N LEU A 196 17.17 -5.13 -22.53
CA LEU A 196 17.79 -6.38 -23.01
C LEU A 196 16.91 -7.61 -22.75
N GLU A 197 16.30 -7.74 -21.58
CA GLU A 197 15.37 -8.86 -21.28
C GLU A 197 14.16 -8.84 -22.22
N THR A 198 13.66 -7.65 -22.57
CA THR A 198 12.53 -7.53 -23.50
C THR A 198 12.94 -7.90 -24.92
N GLU A 199 14.13 -7.49 -25.36
CA GLU A 199 14.66 -7.82 -26.69
C GLU A 199 14.96 -9.31 -26.84
N THR A 200 15.55 -9.93 -25.81
CA THR A 200 15.82 -11.38 -25.80
C THR A 200 14.54 -12.22 -25.78
N VAL A 201 13.50 -11.81 -25.03
CA VAL A 201 12.19 -12.48 -25.07
C VAL A 201 11.50 -12.29 -26.42
N LYS A 202 11.57 -11.09 -27.02
CA LYS A 202 11.05 -10.88 -28.38
C LYS A 202 11.76 -11.78 -29.39
N GLN A 203 13.08 -11.90 -29.30
CA GLN A 203 13.86 -12.77 -30.17
C GLN A 203 13.51 -14.25 -29.96
N SER A 204 13.34 -14.71 -28.72
CA SER A 204 12.97 -16.12 -28.47
C SER A 204 11.56 -16.46 -28.94
N VAL A 205 10.59 -15.54 -28.80
CA VAL A 205 9.25 -15.72 -29.36
C VAL A 205 9.27 -15.77 -30.88
N LEU A 206 10.04 -14.89 -31.53
CA LEU A 206 10.20 -14.90 -32.99
C LEU A 206 10.92 -16.16 -33.51
N MET A 207 11.84 -16.73 -32.72
CA MET A 207 12.65 -17.89 -33.11
C MET A 207 11.93 -19.22 -32.90
N ASN A 208 10.92 -19.27 -32.01
CA ASN A 208 10.15 -20.47 -31.69
C ASN A 208 8.97 -20.75 -32.65
N ASP A 209 8.67 -19.85 -33.59
CA ASP A 209 7.60 -20.02 -34.60
C ASP A 209 8.09 -20.65 -35.92
N TRP A 210 9.37 -21.07 -36.02
CA TRP A 210 9.99 -21.55 -37.27
C TRP A 210 10.69 -22.91 -37.13
N SER A 211 10.00 -23.90 -36.54
CA SER A 211 10.41 -25.31 -36.63
C SER A 211 9.23 -26.14 -37.10
N ASP A 212 8.82 -25.94 -38.36
CA ASP A 212 8.10 -26.98 -39.09
C ASP A 212 9.13 -28.05 -39.44
N ASP A 213 9.06 -29.19 -38.75
CA ASP A 213 9.84 -30.39 -39.03
C ASP A 213 9.43 -30.95 -40.41
N ASP A 214 10.42 -31.11 -41.31
CA ASP A 214 10.33 -31.92 -42.56
C ASP A 214 10.52 -33.43 -42.27
#